data_AF-A0A821QA35-F1
#
_entry.id   AF-A0A821QA35-F1
#
_cell.length_a   1.000
_cell.length_b   1.000
_cell.length_c   1.000
_cell.angle_alpha   90.00
_cell.angle_beta   90.00
_cell.angle_gamma   90.00
#
_symmetry.space_group_name_H-M   'P 1'
#
loop_
_entity.id
_entity.type
_entity.pdbx_description
1 polymer ?
#
loop_
_entity_poly.entity_id
_entity_poly.type
_entity_poly.pdbx_seq_one_letter_code
_entity_poly.pdbx_strand_id
1 'polypeptide(L)'
;MSNNLSAQWEKLLRPGILTLFYREYPLMELYDDACQRIQEFLYKILRFLLRQYPHRAELEQWLYINYPEAQYALNRSSRKRIFSIDQLQTLIHKEFGIHNEMDINYLATTLEHCTKDVLKVCEEKFLLFVFFC
;
A
#
# COMPACT_ATOMS: atom_id res chain seq x y z
N MET A 1 17.20 -17.90 -6.08
CA MET A 1 17.14 -16.61 -6.82
C MET A 1 16.06 -15.64 -6.25
N SER A 2 15.71 -15.71 -4.95
CA SER A 2 14.59 -14.93 -4.38
C SER A 2 14.98 -13.62 -3.66
N ASN A 3 16.26 -13.36 -3.41
CA ASN A 3 16.69 -12.20 -2.58
C ASN A 3 16.53 -10.83 -3.26
N ASN A 4 16.36 -10.76 -4.58
CA ASN A 4 16.31 -9.47 -5.29
C ASN A 4 14.91 -8.85 -5.28
N LEU A 5 13.86 -9.67 -5.32
CA LEU A 5 12.49 -9.17 -5.48
C LEU A 5 11.91 -8.62 -4.16
N SER A 6 12.18 -9.30 -3.05
CA SER A 6 11.80 -8.85 -1.70
C SER A 6 12.43 -7.49 -1.37
N ALA A 7 13.71 -7.28 -1.69
CA ALA A 7 14.39 -6.01 -1.50
C ALA A 7 13.83 -4.89 -2.39
N GLN A 8 13.31 -5.21 -3.58
CA GLN A 8 12.66 -4.24 -4.45
C GLN A 8 11.29 -3.82 -3.91
N TRP A 9 10.51 -4.76 -3.37
CA TRP A 9 9.27 -4.45 -2.66
C TRP A 9 9.49 -3.58 -1.43
N GLU A 10 10.55 -3.86 -0.67
CA GLU A 10 10.93 -3.02 0.48
C GLU A 10 11.21 -1.57 0.06
N LYS A 11 12.01 -1.38 -0.99
CA LYS A 11 12.33 -0.06 -1.51
C LYS A 11 11.11 0.74 -2.00
N LEU A 12 10.04 0.06 -2.40
CA LEU A 12 8.78 0.68 -2.80
C LEU A 12 7.87 0.97 -1.60
N LEU A 13 7.69 -0.01 -0.71
CA LEU A 13 6.70 0.03 0.35
C LEU A 13 7.13 0.93 1.50
N ARG A 14 8.38 0.81 1.97
CA ARG A 14 8.87 1.53 3.16
C ARG A 14 8.74 3.06 3.03
N PRO A 15 9.17 3.71 1.93
CA PRO A 15 8.99 5.16 1.79
C PRO A 15 7.52 5.58 1.76
N GLY A 16 6.64 4.78 1.16
CA GLY A 16 5.21 5.07 1.10
C GLY A 16 4.53 4.94 2.46
N ILE A 17 4.89 3.92 3.25
CA ILE A 17 4.43 3.74 4.63
C ILE A 17 4.85 4.94 5.47
N LEU A 18 6.12 5.34 5.44
CA LEU A 18 6.62 6.48 6.21
C LEU A 18 5.94 7.78 5.79
N THR A 19 5.74 8.00 4.48
CA THR A 19 5.06 9.20 3.98
C THR A 19 3.61 9.27 4.48
N LEU A 20 2.89 8.16 4.49
CA LEU A 20 1.53 8.10 5.02
C LEU A 20 1.51 8.26 6.54
N PHE A 21 2.41 7.58 7.24
CA PHE A 21 2.52 7.66 8.70
C PHE A 21 2.75 9.09 9.17
N TYR A 22 3.78 9.79 8.68
CA TYR A 22 4.07 11.15 9.12
C TYR A 22 3.04 12.18 8.65
N ARG A 23 2.23 11.84 7.64
CA ARG A 23 1.10 12.67 7.21
C ARG A 23 -0.08 12.56 8.17
N GLU A 24 -0.39 11.36 8.65
CA GLU A 24 -1.52 11.11 9.56
C GLU A 24 -1.12 11.35 11.03
N TYR A 25 0.14 11.08 11.39
CA TYR A 25 0.67 11.07 12.75
C TYR A 25 1.97 11.88 12.87
N PRO A 26 1.95 13.20 12.60
CA PRO A 26 3.16 14.03 12.52
C PRO A 26 3.95 14.13 13.83
N LEU A 27 3.33 13.81 14.97
CA LEU A 27 3.93 13.88 16.30
C LEU A 27 4.35 12.51 16.86
N MET A 28 4.12 11.43 16.11
CA MET A 28 4.48 10.08 16.52
C MET A 28 5.76 9.61 15.84
N GLU A 29 6.40 8.60 16.41
CA GLU A 29 7.55 7.92 15.84
C GLU A 29 7.18 6.49 15.44
N LEU A 30 7.54 6.09 14.22
CA LEU A 30 7.35 4.72 13.75
C LEU A 30 8.67 3.96 13.92
N TYR A 31 8.71 3.02 14.87
CA TYR A 31 9.85 2.14 15.04
C TYR A 31 10.13 1.34 13.76
N ASP A 32 11.41 1.13 13.46
CA ASP A 32 11.84 0.37 12.28
C ASP A 32 11.25 -1.05 12.24
N ASP A 33 11.22 -1.76 13.37
CA ASP A 33 10.60 -3.09 13.46
C ASP A 33 9.10 -3.07 13.18
N ALA A 34 8.40 -2.02 13.62
CA ALA A 34 6.97 -1.83 13.34
C ALA A 34 6.76 -1.52 11.85
N CYS A 35 7.57 -0.64 11.28
CA CYS A 35 7.55 -0.34 9.85
C CYS A 35 7.79 -1.60 9.01
N GLN A 36 8.73 -2.46 9.40
CA GLN A 36 9.01 -3.72 8.73
C GLN A 36 7.82 -4.69 8.82
N ARG A 37 7.18 -4.82 9.99
CA ARG A 37 5.97 -5.65 10.14
C ARG A 37 4.80 -5.15 9.29
N ILE A 38 4.59 -3.84 9.24
CA ILE A 38 3.57 -3.21 8.40
C ILE A 38 3.86 -3.51 6.93
N GLN A 39 5.11 -3.37 6.51
CA GLN A 39 5.54 -3.70 5.15
C GLN A 39 5.27 -5.16 4.78
N GLU A 40 5.64 -6.11 5.64
CA GLU A 40 5.37 -7.54 5.41
C GLU A 40 3.87 -7.83 5.31
N PHE A 41 3.06 -7.16 6.14
CA PHE A 41 1.61 -7.31 6.12
C PHE A 41 1.00 -6.72 4.84
N LEU A 42 1.41 -5.53 4.42
CA LEU A 42 0.98 -4.91 3.17
C LEU A 42 1.37 -5.74 1.95
N TYR A 43 2.57 -6.30 1.95
CA TYR A 43 3.00 -7.22 0.90
C TYR A 43 2.08 -8.46 0.84
N LYS A 44 1.70 -9.05 1.98
CA LYS A 44 0.74 -10.17 2.03
C LYS A 44 -0.64 -9.77 1.50
N ILE A 45 -1.16 -8.60 1.90
CA ILE A 45 -2.43 -8.06 1.38
C ILE A 45 -2.36 -7.90 -0.13
N LEU A 46 -1.27 -7.32 -0.64
CA LEU A 46 -1.09 -7.09 -2.07
C LEU A 46 -1.12 -8.42 -2.84
N ARG A 47 -0.37 -9.44 -2.38
CA ARG A 47 -0.38 -10.77 -3.00
C ARG A 47 -1.76 -11.41 -2.95
N PHE A 48 -2.50 -11.21 -1.87
CA PHE A 48 -3.87 -11.71 -1.74
C PHE A 48 -4.79 -11.05 -2.76
N LEU A 49 -4.81 -9.71 -2.82
CA LEU A 49 -5.63 -8.95 -3.75
C LEU A 49 -5.32 -9.31 -5.21
N LEU A 50 -4.04 -9.40 -5.56
CA LEU A 50 -3.59 -9.75 -6.92
C LEU A 50 -3.97 -11.17 -7.34
N ARG A 51 -4.13 -12.09 -6.39
CA ARG A 51 -4.58 -13.47 -6.66
C ARG A 51 -6.09 -13.60 -6.71
N GLN A 52 -6.80 -12.86 -5.86
CA GLN A 52 -8.26 -12.91 -5.77
C GLN A 52 -8.94 -12.09 -6.86
N TYR A 53 -8.32 -10.98 -7.26
CA TYR A 53 -8.86 -10.03 -8.22
C TYR A 53 -7.84 -9.81 -9.35
N PRO A 54 -7.59 -10.82 -10.21
CA PRO A 54 -6.64 -10.71 -11.30
C PRO A 54 -7.09 -9.69 -12.37
N HIS A 55 -8.39 -9.38 -12.43
CA HIS A 55 -8.96 -8.46 -13.41
C HIS A 55 -9.31 -7.09 -12.77
N ARG A 56 -9.12 -6.01 -13.53
CA ARG A 56 -9.44 -4.63 -13.10
C ARG A 56 -10.83 -4.50 -12.48
N ALA A 57 -11.87 -5.02 -13.15
CA ALA A 57 -13.26 -4.78 -12.74
C ALA A 57 -13.55 -5.31 -11.33
N GLU A 58 -12.93 -6.42 -10.95
CA GLU A 58 -13.11 -7.05 -9.64
C GLU A 58 -12.37 -6.26 -8.54
N LEU A 59 -11.15 -5.79 -8.84
CA LEU A 59 -10.40 -4.93 -7.92
C LEU A 59 -11.08 -3.57 -7.73
N GLU A 60 -11.63 -3.01 -8.82
CA GLU A 60 -12.42 -1.78 -8.80
C GLU A 60 -13.69 -1.94 -7.95
N GLN A 61 -14.40 -3.05 -8.10
CA GLN A 61 -15.58 -3.35 -7.29
C GLN A 61 -15.22 -3.55 -5.82
N TRP A 62 -14.13 -4.26 -5.52
CA TRP A 62 -13.64 -4.43 -4.15
C TRP A 62 -13.28 -3.08 -3.52
N LEU A 63 -12.56 -2.22 -4.26
CA LEU A 63 -12.22 -0.87 -3.82
C LEU A 63 -13.48 -0.03 -3.59
N TYR A 64 -14.48 -0.12 -4.47
CA TYR A 64 -15.75 0.59 -4.31
C TYR A 64 -16.50 0.18 -3.03
N ILE A 65 -16.53 -1.12 -2.74
CA ILE A 65 -17.24 -1.64 -1.56
C ILE A 65 -16.54 -1.26 -0.26
N ASN A 66 -15.20 -1.38 -0.21
CA ASN A 66 -14.44 -1.20 1.03
C ASN A 66 -14.00 0.26 1.25
N TYR A 67 -13.80 1.02 0.17
CA TYR A 67 -13.28 2.39 0.20
C TYR A 67 -13.99 3.28 -0.84
N PRO A 68 -15.30 3.55 -0.69
CA PRO A 68 -16.06 4.33 -1.66
C PRO A 68 -15.48 5.74 -1.89
N GLU A 69 -14.83 6.33 -0.89
CA GLU A 69 -14.15 7.62 -0.99
C GLU A 69 -12.91 7.59 -1.91
N ALA A 70 -12.33 6.41 -2.11
CA ALA A 70 -11.15 6.22 -2.95
C ALA A 70 -11.46 6.42 -4.45
N GLN A 71 -12.70 6.19 -4.89
CA GLN A 71 -13.12 6.44 -6.26
C GLN A 71 -13.00 7.93 -6.65
N TYR A 72 -13.36 8.84 -5.75
CA TYR A 72 -13.21 10.27 -5.99
C TYR A 72 -11.74 10.69 -6.14
N ALA A 73 -10.81 9.95 -5.51
CA ALA A 73 -9.38 10.19 -5.61
C ALA A 73 -8.74 9.57 -6.87
N LEU A 74 -9.40 8.62 -7.53
CA LEU A 74 -9.00 8.09 -8.83
C LEU A 74 -9.39 9.03 -9.97
N ASN A 75 -10.57 9.64 -9.88
CA ASN A 75 -11.10 10.56 -10.90
C ASN A 75 -10.44 11.95 -10.91
N ARG A 76 -9.61 12.28 -9.91
CA ARG A 76 -8.83 13.52 -9.85
C ARG A 76 -7.41 13.27 -10.35
N SER A 77 -7.15 13.63 -11.61
CA SER A 77 -5.88 13.47 -12.32
C SER A 77 -4.68 14.23 -11.73
N SER A 78 -4.86 15.01 -10.67
CA SER A 78 -3.84 15.89 -10.08
C SER A 78 -3.25 15.41 -8.75
N ARG A 79 -3.69 14.26 -8.21
CA ARG A 79 -3.18 13.78 -6.92
C ARG A 79 -1.82 13.10 -7.10
N LYS A 80 -0.78 13.67 -6.48
CA LYS A 80 0.52 13.01 -6.33
C LYS A 80 0.32 11.69 -5.56
N ARG A 81 0.61 10.57 -6.22
CA ARG A 81 0.54 9.21 -5.63
C ARG A 81 1.65 9.05 -4.60
N ILE A 82 1.36 8.32 -3.54
CA ILE A 82 2.35 7.96 -2.50
C ILE A 82 3.29 6.88 -3.03
N PHE A 83 2.71 5.83 -3.60
CA PHE A 83 3.47 4.73 -4.20
C PHE A 83 3.73 5.02 -5.68
N SER A 84 4.95 4.73 -6.14
CA SER A 84 5.33 4.90 -7.53
C SER A 84 4.59 3.90 -8.42
N ILE A 85 3.81 4.42 -9.37
CA ILE A 85 3.06 3.62 -10.36
C ILE A 85 4.02 2.79 -11.22
N ASP A 86 5.09 3.39 -11.73
CA ASP A 86 6.06 2.71 -12.60
C ASP A 86 6.77 1.55 -11.88
N GLN A 87 7.14 1.76 -10.62
CA GLN A 87 7.77 0.72 -9.80
C GLN A 87 6.77 -0.39 -9.45
N LEU A 88 5.54 -0.03 -9.08
CA LEU A 88 4.46 -1.00 -8.86
C LEU A 88 4.24 -1.87 -10.09
N GLN A 89 4.04 -1.26 -11.26
CA GLN A 89 3.83 -1.97 -12.51
C GLN A 89 4.97 -2.93 -12.82
N THR A 90 6.21 -2.47 -12.67
CA THR A 90 7.41 -3.29 -12.89
C THR A 90 7.45 -4.49 -11.94
N LEU A 91 7.16 -4.29 -10.66
CA LEU A 91 7.25 -5.36 -9.65
C LEU A 91 6.13 -6.39 -9.82
N ILE A 92 4.93 -5.93 -10.12
CA ILE A 92 3.78 -6.80 -10.37
C ILE A 92 4.01 -7.67 -11.60
N HIS A 93 4.50 -7.06 -12.67
CA HIS A 93 4.84 -7.79 -13.88
C HIS A 93 5.90 -8.86 -13.62
N LYS A 94 6.95 -8.53 -12.87
CA LYS A 94 8.02 -9.47 -12.52
C LYS A 94 7.55 -10.62 -11.62
N GLU A 95 6.66 -10.36 -10.66
CA GLU A 95 6.25 -11.38 -9.69
C GLU A 95 5.07 -12.23 -10.17
N PHE A 96 4.10 -11.62 -10.86
CA PHE A 96 2.83 -12.26 -11.18
C PHE A 96 2.63 -12.50 -12.68
N GLY A 97 3.49 -11.97 -13.56
CA GLY A 97 3.32 -12.09 -15.01
C GLY A 97 2.03 -11.44 -15.51
N ILE A 98 1.52 -10.42 -14.81
CA ILE A 98 0.27 -9.75 -15.19
C ILE A 98 0.62 -8.68 -16.23
N HIS A 99 0.19 -8.90 -17.47
CA HIS A 99 0.68 -8.15 -18.63
C HIS A 99 -0.20 -6.99 -19.08
N ASN A 100 -1.52 -6.93 -18.80
CA ASN A 100 -2.35 -5.85 -19.36
C ASN A 100 -3.76 -5.62 -18.78
N GLU A 101 -4.25 -6.42 -17.82
CA GLU A 101 -5.67 -6.34 -17.40
C GLU A 101 -5.92 -5.64 -16.06
N MET A 102 -4.86 -5.19 -15.39
CA MET A 102 -4.96 -4.57 -14.08
C MET A 102 -4.63 -3.08 -14.17
N ASP A 103 -5.52 -2.24 -13.67
CA ASP A 103 -5.25 -0.81 -13.59
C ASP A 103 -4.42 -0.53 -12.33
N ILE A 104 -3.13 -0.25 -12.55
CA ILE A 104 -2.16 0.01 -11.48
C ILE A 104 -2.57 1.20 -10.62
N ASN A 105 -3.38 2.13 -11.13
CA ASN A 105 -3.92 3.22 -10.31
C ASN A 105 -4.85 2.71 -9.23
N TYR A 106 -5.76 1.78 -9.56
CA TYR A 106 -6.67 1.18 -8.58
C TYR A 106 -5.90 0.41 -7.52
N LEU A 107 -4.87 -0.33 -7.94
CA LEU A 107 -4.03 -1.06 -6.99
C LEU A 107 -3.21 -0.12 -6.09
N ALA A 108 -2.61 0.93 -6.65
CA ALA A 108 -1.87 1.93 -5.87
C ALA A 108 -2.80 2.64 -4.87
N THR A 109 -4.01 3.00 -5.29
CA THR A 109 -5.02 3.58 -4.41
C THR A 109 -5.45 2.59 -3.33
N THR A 110 -5.69 1.33 -3.69
CA THR A 110 -6.00 0.27 -2.72
C THR A 110 -4.90 0.14 -1.68
N LEU A 111 -3.64 0.12 -2.12
CA LEU A 111 -2.48 0.02 -1.24
C LEU A 111 -2.36 1.24 -0.30
N GLU A 112 -2.64 2.46 -0.78
CA GLU A 112 -2.70 3.66 0.06
C GLU A 112 -3.75 3.52 1.18
N HIS A 113 -4.95 3.07 0.84
CA HIS A 113 -6.05 2.92 1.81
C HIS A 113 -5.78 1.78 2.81
N CYS A 114 -5.34 0.61 2.34
CA CYS A 114 -4.95 -0.47 3.23
C CYS A 114 -3.80 -0.06 4.16
N THR A 115 -2.83 0.73 3.68
CA THR A 115 -1.76 1.26 4.54
C THR A 115 -2.31 2.15 5.64
N LYS A 116 -3.25 3.05 5.32
CA LYS A 116 -3.89 3.90 6.33
C LYS A 116 -4.64 3.10 7.38
N ASP A 117 -5.40 2.09 6.98
CA ASP A 117 -6.13 1.23 7.92
C ASP A 117 -5.19 0.50 8.85
N VAL A 118 -4.09 -0.04 8.33
CA VAL A 118 -3.08 -0.73 9.14
C VAL A 118 -2.45 0.24 10.15
N LEU A 119 -2.09 1.44 9.71
CA LEU A 119 -1.53 2.46 10.61
C LEU A 119 -2.53 2.88 11.70
N LYS A 120 -3.81 3.04 11.34
CA LYS A 120 -4.88 3.33 12.29
C LYS A 120 -5.08 2.22 13.32
N VAL A 121 -5.06 0.97 12.89
CA VAL A 121 -5.10 -0.18 13.82
C VAL A 121 -3.88 -0.17 14.74
N CYS A 122 -2.69 0.12 14.21
CA CYS A 122 -1.48 0.22 15.02
C CYS A 122 -1.57 1.35 16.06
N GLU A 123 -2.18 2.48 15.73
CA GLU A 123 -2.47 3.58 16.65
C GLU A 123 -3.44 3.13 17.75
N GLU A 124 -4.62 2.61 17.37
CA GLU A 124 -5.66 2.18 18.33
C GLU A 124 -5.20 1.05 19.26
N LYS A 125 -4.24 0.23 18.81
CA LYS A 125 -3.68 -0.89 19.58
C LYS A 125 -2.38 -0.56 20.32
N PHE A 126 -1.99 0.72 20.37
CA PHE A 126 -0.78 1.20 21.05
C PHE A 126 0.55 0.60 20.57
N LEU A 127 0.63 0.20 19.29
CA LEU A 127 1.86 -0.36 18.71
C LEU A 127 2.85 0.71 18.20
N LEU A 128 2.52 2.01 18.32
CA LEU A 128 3.25 3.13 17.70
C LEU A 128 3.84 4.15 18.70
N PHE A 129 3.82 3.91 20.02
CA PHE A 129 4.02 5.00 20.99
C PHE A 129 5.45 5.15 21.55
N VAL A 130 6.02 6.34 21.37
CA VAL A 130 6.70 7.13 22.42
C VAL A 130 5.89 8.41 22.63
N PHE A 131 5.42 8.65 23.86
CA PHE A 131 5.06 10.01 24.28
C PHE A 131 6.35 10.71 24.69
N PHE A 132 6.73 11.80 24.04
CA PHE A 132 7.70 12.70 24.64
C PHE A 132 7.03 13.36 25.86
N CYS A 133 7.52 13.00 27.05
CA CYS A 133 7.19 13.63 28.32
C CYS A 133 7.65 15.10 28.35
#